data_AF-A0A9P3C014-F1
#
_entry.id   AF-A0A9P3C014-F1
#
_cell.length_a   1.000
_cell.length_b   1.000
_cell.length_c   1.000
_cell.angle_alpha   90.00
_cell.angle_beta   90.00
_cell.angle_gamma   90.00
#
_symmetry.space_group_name_H-M   'P 1'
#
loop_
_entity.id
_entity.type
_entity.pdbx_description
1 polymer ?
#
loop_
_entity_poly.entity_id
_entity_poly.type
_entity_poly.pdbx_seq_one_letter_code
_entity_poly.pdbx_strand_id
1 'polypeptide(L)'
;MAPPTELTLLDIPSEILLLIFYETSTIQDACALARTCSQLHGLFSPFNNKISILRSAANVSRRPKCDSGEDLPAVIRIPPLNWAFRSSQNPKCGLLMEINYGPLSEELTASTMWNLGIIQRRQSKSRMFNRALHDFLSQFQELERRWRGYFEHATENILASAARLQLEILHRSESSFVPTDLSSETTVIALALHLLLVVRDISIVDDLAVPCTEEVVFADGPLITFDGGYESNRLIPSLRVHKKNEQEWTEIRLAETSQKPSYSLDASPNVMMEYIIQSSFRLLDAHDPRHWPTVLFIILILYLCLPDMSPFTPWMSAIKDASGPLLPVLKDLARYYYISTDGGRLMSDSWADEDFAARVGHHEERIKYARMLNELWLETGRLQILVQQSPANDYRSRRMG
;
A
#
# COMPACT_ATOMS: atom_id res chain seq x y z
N MET A 1 -40.86 46.18 -11.10
CA MET A 1 -39.75 45.29 -11.52
C MET A 1 -39.74 44.15 -10.54
N ALA A 2 -40.00 42.92 -10.99
CA ALA A 2 -39.77 41.75 -10.14
C ALA A 2 -38.26 41.63 -9.87
N PRO A 3 -37.84 41.30 -8.65
CA PRO A 3 -36.42 41.05 -8.37
C PRO A 3 -35.93 39.91 -9.28
N PRO A 4 -34.66 39.93 -9.70
CA PRO A 4 -34.10 38.82 -10.47
C PRO A 4 -34.24 37.55 -9.62
N THR A 5 -34.94 36.55 -10.15
CA THR A 5 -35.03 35.22 -9.56
C THR A 5 -33.61 34.67 -9.49
N GLU A 6 -33.08 34.48 -8.28
CA GLU A 6 -31.77 33.87 -8.08
C GLU A 6 -31.83 32.44 -8.62
N LEU A 7 -31.10 32.19 -9.72
CA LEU A 7 -30.93 30.85 -10.26
C LEU A 7 -30.11 30.04 -9.25
N THR A 8 -30.73 29.01 -8.68
CA THR A 8 -30.04 28.06 -7.81
C THR A 8 -29.44 26.92 -8.64
N LEU A 9 -28.44 26.24 -8.10
CA LEU A 9 -27.82 25.08 -8.75
C LEU A 9 -28.85 24.00 -9.15
N LEU A 10 -29.95 23.89 -8.41
CA LEU A 10 -31.00 22.89 -8.62
C LEU A 10 -31.94 23.23 -9.79
N ASP A 11 -31.95 24.49 -10.24
CA ASP A 11 -32.74 24.96 -11.38
C ASP A 11 -32.10 24.61 -12.74
N ILE A 12 -30.91 23.99 -12.71
CA ILE A 12 -30.15 23.59 -13.90
C ILE A 12 -30.64 22.22 -14.41
N PRO A 13 -30.67 21.98 -15.74
CA PRO A 13 -31.03 20.67 -16.31
C PRO A 13 -30.21 19.50 -15.74
N SER A 14 -30.87 18.34 -15.65
CA SER A 14 -30.31 17.11 -15.07
C SER A 14 -29.05 16.63 -15.78
N GLU A 15 -28.95 16.88 -17.07
CA GLU A 15 -27.79 16.56 -17.92
C GLU A 15 -26.56 17.36 -17.50
N ILE A 16 -26.74 18.64 -17.15
CA ILE A 16 -25.66 19.51 -16.68
C ILE A 16 -25.28 19.15 -15.24
N LEU A 17 -26.25 18.81 -14.39
CA LEU A 17 -25.97 18.30 -13.06
C LEU A 17 -25.19 16.97 -13.11
N LEU A 18 -25.48 16.10 -14.08
CA LEU A 18 -24.68 14.89 -14.34
C LEU A 18 -23.27 15.23 -14.82
N LEU A 19 -23.07 16.25 -15.65
CA LEU A 19 -21.73 16.73 -16.00
C LEU A 19 -20.97 17.21 -14.77
N ILE A 20 -21.60 17.94 -13.84
CA ILE A 20 -20.98 18.34 -12.57
C ILE A 20 -20.55 17.10 -11.77
N PHE A 21 -21.38 16.06 -11.73
CA PHE A 21 -21.01 14.78 -11.12
C PHE A 21 -19.82 14.13 -11.83
N TYR A 22 -19.76 14.15 -13.15
CA TYR A 22 -18.63 13.60 -13.91
C TYR A 22 -17.33 14.38 -13.68
N GLU A 23 -17.42 15.69 -13.45
CA GLU A 23 -16.28 16.55 -13.15
C GLU A 23 -15.88 16.53 -11.65
N THR A 24 -16.56 15.75 -10.80
CA THR A 24 -16.13 15.63 -9.40
C THR A 24 -14.76 14.97 -9.32
N SER A 25 -13.87 15.55 -8.52
CA SER A 25 -12.48 15.09 -8.41
C SER A 25 -12.32 13.80 -7.62
N THR A 26 -13.34 13.39 -6.87
CA THR A 26 -13.27 12.24 -5.95
C THR A 26 -14.60 11.51 -5.83
N ILE A 27 -14.55 10.19 -5.62
CA ILE A 27 -15.74 9.39 -5.27
C ILE A 27 -16.41 9.94 -4.01
N GLN A 28 -15.62 10.44 -3.05
CA GLN A 28 -16.14 11.08 -1.85
C GLN A 28 -16.97 12.33 -2.16
N ASP A 29 -16.50 13.20 -3.06
CA ASP A 29 -17.19 14.44 -3.45
C ASP A 29 -18.44 14.11 -4.25
N ALA A 30 -18.38 13.14 -5.15
CA ALA A 30 -19.57 12.60 -5.81
C ALA A 30 -20.60 12.10 -4.78
N CYS A 31 -20.16 11.31 -3.79
CA CYS A 31 -21.03 10.82 -2.74
C CYS A 31 -21.56 11.93 -1.84
N ALA A 32 -20.78 12.98 -1.57
CA ALA A 32 -21.18 14.13 -0.76
C ALA A 32 -22.21 14.98 -1.52
N LEU A 33 -21.95 15.26 -2.80
CA LEU A 33 -22.86 15.95 -3.70
C LEU A 33 -24.20 15.22 -3.79
N ALA A 34 -24.17 13.90 -3.92
CA ALA A 34 -25.38 13.06 -3.93
C ALA A 34 -26.17 13.07 -2.61
N ARG A 35 -25.57 13.49 -1.49
CA ARG A 35 -26.25 13.58 -0.18
C ARG A 35 -26.82 14.97 0.11
N THR A 36 -26.50 15.98 -0.70
CA THR A 36 -26.93 17.37 -0.42
C THR A 36 -28.44 17.55 -0.59
N CYS A 37 -29.05 16.92 -1.59
CA CYS A 37 -30.50 16.98 -1.80
C CYS A 37 -31.05 15.76 -2.55
N SER A 38 -32.38 15.60 -2.55
CA SER A 38 -33.08 14.48 -3.18
C SER A 38 -32.91 14.45 -4.72
N GLN A 39 -32.83 15.59 -5.38
CA GLN A 39 -32.64 15.66 -6.84
C GLN A 39 -31.26 15.13 -7.25
N LEU A 40 -30.20 15.57 -6.58
CA LEU A 40 -28.83 15.10 -6.82
C LEU A 40 -28.68 13.62 -6.42
N HIS A 41 -29.34 13.19 -5.34
CA HIS A 41 -29.45 11.78 -5.01
C HIS A 41 -30.13 10.97 -6.13
N GLY A 42 -31.25 11.48 -6.67
CA GLY A 42 -31.99 10.84 -7.75
C GLY A 42 -31.21 10.75 -9.06
N LEU A 43 -30.27 11.67 -9.32
CA LEU A 43 -29.36 11.60 -10.46
C LEU A 43 -28.23 10.59 -10.25
N PHE A 44 -27.71 10.51 -9.02
CA PHE A 44 -26.62 9.61 -8.65
C PHE A 44 -27.06 8.16 -8.41
N SER A 45 -28.28 7.94 -7.90
CA SER A 45 -28.74 6.62 -7.46
C SER A 45 -28.93 5.57 -8.58
N PRO A 46 -29.38 5.91 -9.80
CA PRO A 46 -29.52 4.95 -10.88
C PRO A 46 -28.19 4.24 -11.15
N PHE A 47 -28.20 2.91 -11.22
CA PHE A 47 -26.98 2.09 -11.30
C PHE A 47 -26.00 2.56 -12.39
N ASN A 48 -26.50 2.83 -13.59
CA ASN A 48 -25.68 3.28 -14.72
C ASN A 48 -25.05 4.67 -14.46
N ASN A 49 -25.81 5.62 -13.90
CA ASN A 49 -25.30 6.93 -13.56
C ASN A 49 -24.27 6.83 -12.43
N LYS A 50 -24.61 6.10 -11.37
CA LYS A 50 -23.73 5.84 -10.23
C LYS A 50 -22.37 5.32 -10.69
N ILE A 51 -22.37 4.32 -11.56
CA ILE A 51 -21.15 3.73 -12.10
C ILE A 51 -20.36 4.77 -12.91
N SER A 52 -21.00 5.45 -13.87
CA SER A 52 -20.32 6.41 -14.74
C SER A 52 -19.75 7.60 -13.96
N ILE A 53 -20.49 8.08 -12.96
CA ILE A 53 -20.08 9.20 -12.09
C ILE A 53 -18.88 8.78 -11.26
N LEU A 54 -18.94 7.62 -10.63
CA LEU A 54 -17.88 7.14 -9.76
C LEU A 54 -16.64 6.73 -10.55
N ARG A 55 -16.80 6.26 -11.79
CA ARG A 55 -15.72 6.08 -12.77
C ARG A 55 -15.06 7.40 -13.10
N SER A 56 -15.85 8.41 -13.47
CA SER A 56 -15.31 9.72 -13.81
C SER A 56 -14.55 10.29 -12.63
N ALA A 57 -15.12 10.23 -11.43
CA ALA A 57 -14.51 10.71 -10.20
C ALA A 57 -13.28 9.91 -9.73
N ALA A 58 -13.16 8.64 -10.14
CA ALA A 58 -11.95 7.83 -9.94
C ALA A 58 -10.87 8.10 -11.00
N ASN A 59 -11.28 8.43 -12.23
CA ASN A 59 -10.42 8.69 -13.38
C ASN A 59 -9.94 10.14 -13.48
N VAL A 60 -10.54 11.08 -12.74
CA VAL A 60 -9.92 12.40 -12.54
C VAL A 60 -8.57 12.12 -11.92
N SER A 61 -7.52 12.30 -12.72
CA SER A 61 -6.14 12.11 -12.31
C SER A 61 -5.92 12.98 -11.08
N ARG A 62 -6.04 12.37 -9.90
CA ARG A 62 -5.40 12.86 -8.70
C ARG A 62 -3.91 12.62 -8.90
N ARG A 63 -3.30 13.35 -9.84
CA ARG A 63 -2.19 14.12 -9.33
C ARG A 63 -2.86 14.98 -8.27
N PRO A 64 -2.57 14.83 -6.97
CA PRO A 64 -2.40 16.08 -6.26
C PRO A 64 -1.58 16.93 -7.23
N LYS A 65 -2.11 18.06 -7.69
CA LYS A 65 -1.21 19.19 -7.78
C LYS A 65 -0.69 19.32 -6.35
N CYS A 66 0.32 18.51 -5.98
CA CYS A 66 1.53 19.08 -5.47
C CYS A 66 1.76 20.17 -6.48
N ASP A 67 1.38 21.39 -6.11
CA ASP A 67 1.93 22.55 -6.76
C ASP A 67 3.41 22.25 -6.80
N SER A 68 3.89 21.83 -7.97
CA SER A 68 5.27 21.44 -8.19
C SER A 68 6.09 22.72 -8.31
N GLY A 69 5.82 23.67 -7.42
CA GLY A 69 6.80 24.54 -6.82
C GLY A 69 7.51 23.72 -5.74
N GLU A 70 8.57 23.05 -6.14
CA GLU A 70 9.74 22.78 -5.28
C GLU A 70 9.62 21.81 -4.07
N ASP A 71 8.43 21.40 -3.63
CA ASP A 71 8.31 20.54 -2.45
C ASP A 71 8.56 19.05 -2.72
N LEU A 72 9.61 18.54 -2.09
CA LEU A 72 10.13 17.18 -2.23
C LEU A 72 9.41 16.15 -1.36
N PRO A 73 9.49 14.85 -1.71
CA PRO A 73 9.00 13.79 -0.86
C PRO A 73 9.66 13.86 0.52
N ALA A 74 8.83 13.80 1.57
CA ALA A 74 9.28 13.83 2.96
C ALA A 74 10.01 12.55 3.38
N VAL A 75 9.90 11.46 2.59
CA VAL A 75 10.52 10.17 2.85
C VAL A 75 11.08 9.61 1.55
N ILE A 76 12.40 9.40 1.52
CA ILE A 76 13.13 8.90 0.36
C ILE A 76 13.90 7.63 0.77
N ARG A 77 13.74 6.57 0.00
CA ARG A 77 14.57 5.38 0.10
C ARG A 77 15.91 5.70 -0.57
N ILE A 78 16.99 5.54 0.18
CA ILE A 78 18.35 5.55 -0.34
C ILE A 78 18.76 4.09 -0.50
N PRO A 79 18.87 3.57 -1.75
CA PRO A 79 19.41 2.25 -1.97
C PRO A 79 20.79 2.15 -1.29
N PRO A 80 21.09 1.09 -0.52
CA PRO A 80 20.36 -0.16 -0.52
C PRO A 80 19.14 -0.27 0.44
N LEU A 81 19.29 0.12 1.69
CA LEU A 81 18.28 -0.10 2.75
C LEU A 81 18.08 1.15 3.60
N ASN A 82 18.70 2.24 3.19
CA ASN A 82 18.74 3.45 3.97
C ASN A 82 17.50 4.28 3.64
N TRP A 83 17.15 5.14 4.56
CA TRP A 83 15.99 5.99 4.46
C TRP A 83 16.38 7.40 4.83
N ALA A 84 15.89 8.36 4.07
CA ALA A 84 16.04 9.77 4.34
C ALA A 84 14.67 10.34 4.72
N PHE A 85 14.60 11.03 5.85
CA PHE A 85 13.38 11.68 6.33
C PHE A 85 13.61 13.18 6.35
N ARG A 86 12.71 13.95 5.73
CA ARG A 86 12.69 15.39 5.87
C ARG A 86 12.02 15.71 7.19
N SER A 87 12.63 16.59 7.99
CA SER A 87 12.01 17.07 9.22
C SER A 87 10.70 17.78 8.89
N SER A 88 9.64 17.42 9.61
CA SER A 88 8.33 18.06 9.47
C SER A 88 8.33 19.47 10.06
N GLN A 89 9.23 19.72 11.03
CA GLN A 89 9.34 20.99 11.77
C GLN A 89 10.35 21.96 11.15
N ASN A 90 11.38 21.44 10.48
CA ASN A 90 12.43 22.24 9.84
C ASN A 90 12.80 21.68 8.46
N PRO A 91 12.23 22.26 7.37
CA PRO A 91 12.43 21.76 6.01
C PRO A 91 13.88 21.87 5.49
N LYS A 92 14.79 22.53 6.23
CA LYS A 92 16.22 22.65 5.95
C LYS A 92 17.08 21.58 6.61
N CYS A 93 16.47 20.70 7.42
CA CYS A 93 17.15 19.59 8.07
C CYS A 93 16.52 18.27 7.63
N GLY A 94 17.37 17.24 7.54
CA GLY A 94 16.93 15.88 7.28
C GLY A 94 17.56 14.90 8.25
N LEU A 95 17.03 13.69 8.26
CA LEU A 95 17.57 12.54 8.95
C LEU A 95 17.94 11.49 7.92
N LEU A 96 19.10 10.87 8.07
CA LEU A 96 19.52 9.70 7.31
C LEU A 96 19.55 8.51 8.25
N MET A 97 18.65 7.56 8.05
CA MET A 97 18.65 6.27 8.71
C MET A 97 19.38 5.24 7.86
N GLU A 98 20.49 4.73 8.38
CA GLU A 98 21.24 3.62 7.80
C GLU A 98 20.85 2.32 8.50
N ILE A 99 20.45 1.32 7.70
CA ILE A 99 20.03 0.01 8.20
C ILE A 99 21.09 -1.03 7.85
N ASN A 100 21.61 -1.72 8.88
CA ASN A 100 22.60 -2.77 8.73
C ASN A 100 22.14 -4.09 9.37
N TYR A 101 21.95 -5.11 8.54
CA TYR A 101 21.56 -6.45 8.99
C TYR A 101 22.75 -7.35 9.39
N GLY A 102 24.00 -6.86 9.30
CA GLY A 102 25.21 -7.60 9.67
C GLY A 102 25.48 -8.83 8.80
N PRO A 103 26.52 -9.64 9.15
CA PRO A 103 26.71 -10.96 8.57
C PRO A 103 25.64 -11.91 9.10
N LEU A 104 24.90 -12.54 8.18
CA LEU A 104 23.73 -13.36 8.50
C LEU A 104 24.14 -14.83 8.57
N SER A 105 23.75 -15.54 9.63
CA SER A 105 23.82 -17.01 9.68
C SER A 105 22.73 -17.63 8.80
N GLU A 106 22.92 -18.89 8.38
CA GLU A 106 21.91 -19.62 7.61
C GLU A 106 20.58 -19.77 8.38
N GLU A 107 20.64 -19.97 9.70
CA GLU A 107 19.46 -20.01 10.57
C GLU A 107 18.66 -18.70 10.53
N LEU A 108 19.34 -17.55 10.51
CA LEU A 108 18.71 -16.22 10.40
C LEU A 108 18.02 -16.01 9.06
N THR A 109 18.57 -16.56 7.97
CA THR A 109 17.91 -16.52 6.66
C THR A 109 16.65 -17.36 6.60
N ALA A 110 16.56 -18.41 7.42
CA ALA A 110 15.43 -19.33 7.43
C ALA A 110 14.21 -18.80 8.22
N SER A 111 14.40 -17.92 9.22
CA SER A 111 13.32 -17.40 10.06
C SER A 111 12.80 -16.02 9.65
N THR A 112 13.59 -15.22 8.93
CA THR A 112 13.20 -13.85 8.59
C THR A 112 12.61 -13.76 7.17
N MET A 113 11.55 -12.97 7.00
CA MET A 113 11.02 -12.59 5.69
C MET A 113 11.73 -11.36 5.16
N TRP A 114 12.12 -11.39 3.89
CA TRP A 114 12.91 -10.35 3.25
C TRP A 114 12.14 -9.67 2.13
N ASN A 115 12.20 -8.34 2.09
CA ASN A 115 11.71 -7.58 0.95
C ASN A 115 12.54 -7.89 -0.32
N LEU A 116 11.95 -7.67 -1.51
CA LEU A 116 12.56 -8.03 -2.80
C LEU A 116 13.95 -7.39 -3.00
N GLY A 117 14.10 -6.13 -2.59
CA GLY A 117 15.38 -5.41 -2.71
C GLY A 117 16.50 -6.02 -1.87
N ILE A 118 16.20 -6.62 -0.70
CA ILE A 118 17.17 -7.37 0.10
C ILE A 118 17.58 -8.66 -0.63
N ILE A 119 16.61 -9.41 -1.16
CA ILE A 119 16.85 -10.68 -1.84
C ILE A 119 17.73 -10.48 -3.08
N GLN A 120 17.42 -9.47 -3.89
CA GLN A 120 18.20 -9.14 -5.09
C GLN A 120 19.67 -8.85 -4.80
N ARG A 121 20.00 -8.31 -3.63
CA ARG A 121 21.40 -8.03 -3.27
C ARG A 121 22.15 -9.26 -2.80
N ARG A 122 21.49 -10.13 -2.04
CA ARG A 122 22.10 -11.38 -1.55
C ARG A 122 22.41 -12.32 -2.71
N GLN A 123 21.58 -12.27 -3.74
CA GLN A 123 21.81 -12.99 -4.97
C GLN A 123 22.82 -12.22 -5.81
N SER A 124 24.07 -12.68 -5.86
CA SER A 124 25.18 -12.13 -6.65
C SER A 124 24.75 -11.55 -8.02
N LYS A 125 25.50 -10.55 -8.55
CA LYS A 125 25.27 -9.75 -9.78
C LYS A 125 24.81 -10.48 -11.07
N SER A 126 24.76 -11.81 -11.09
CA SER A 126 24.45 -12.66 -12.25
C SER A 126 23.03 -13.26 -12.28
N ARG A 127 22.17 -13.07 -11.27
CA ARG A 127 20.81 -13.65 -11.27
C ARG A 127 19.76 -12.66 -11.81
N MET A 128 18.91 -13.13 -12.73
CA MET A 128 17.83 -12.35 -13.33
C MET A 128 16.77 -11.97 -12.29
N PHE A 129 16.20 -10.75 -12.40
CA PHE A 129 15.13 -10.21 -11.54
C PHE A 129 14.03 -11.23 -11.24
N ASN A 130 13.58 -11.97 -12.26
CA ASN A 130 12.54 -12.99 -12.15
C ASN A 130 12.86 -14.04 -11.07
N ARG A 131 14.12 -14.49 -10.96
CA ARG A 131 14.49 -15.46 -9.91
C ARG A 131 14.39 -14.86 -8.51
N ALA A 132 14.83 -13.61 -8.34
CA ALA A 132 14.69 -12.92 -7.07
C ALA A 132 13.21 -12.69 -6.72
N LEU A 133 12.36 -12.40 -7.71
CA LEU A 133 10.91 -12.27 -7.55
C LEU A 133 10.27 -13.60 -7.13
N HIS A 134 10.65 -14.70 -7.77
CA HIS A 134 10.17 -16.03 -7.40
C HIS A 134 10.59 -16.40 -5.97
N ASP A 135 11.86 -16.18 -5.63
CA ASP A 135 12.37 -16.44 -4.28
C ASP A 135 11.67 -15.54 -3.25
N PHE A 136 11.39 -14.28 -3.59
CA PHE A 136 10.61 -13.37 -2.77
C PHE A 136 9.19 -13.89 -2.47
N LEU A 137 8.45 -14.28 -3.51
CA LEU A 137 7.07 -14.77 -3.40
C LEU A 137 7.00 -16.11 -2.65
N SER A 138 8.01 -16.97 -2.81
CA SER A 138 8.06 -18.28 -2.14
C SER A 138 8.09 -18.17 -0.62
N GLN A 139 8.61 -17.07 -0.05
CA GLN A 139 8.65 -16.87 1.40
C GLN A 139 7.26 -16.88 2.03
N PHE A 140 6.25 -16.40 1.30
CA PHE A 140 4.87 -16.30 1.78
C PHE A 140 4.16 -17.66 1.84
N GLN A 141 4.72 -18.71 1.22
CA GLN A 141 4.19 -20.07 1.34
C GLN A 141 4.57 -20.71 2.69
N GLU A 142 5.57 -20.16 3.37
CA GLU A 142 6.10 -20.65 4.65
C GLU A 142 5.78 -19.69 5.80
N LEU A 143 4.69 -18.90 5.71
CA LEU A 143 4.32 -17.90 6.71
C LEU A 143 4.19 -18.48 8.11
N GLU A 144 3.51 -19.61 8.27
CA GLU A 144 3.36 -20.26 9.58
C GLU A 144 4.72 -20.63 10.20
N ARG A 145 5.72 -20.98 9.36
CA ARG A 145 7.07 -21.32 9.82
C ARG A 145 7.90 -20.08 10.16
N ARG A 146 7.77 -19.01 9.37
CA ARG A 146 8.62 -17.81 9.44
C ARG A 146 8.06 -16.73 10.37
N TRP A 147 6.74 -16.60 10.43
CA TRP A 147 5.99 -15.57 11.16
C TRP A 147 4.93 -16.17 12.09
N ARG A 148 5.19 -17.35 12.66
CA ARG A 148 4.26 -18.02 13.57
C ARG A 148 3.75 -17.10 14.66
N GLY A 149 2.44 -16.91 14.74
CA GLY A 149 1.78 -16.12 15.79
C GLY A 149 1.91 -14.60 15.64
N TYR A 150 2.38 -14.09 14.50
CA TYR A 150 2.33 -12.65 14.19
C TYR A 150 1.01 -12.24 13.54
N PHE A 151 0.46 -13.14 12.73
CA PHE A 151 -0.77 -12.92 12.00
C PHE A 151 -1.80 -13.94 12.46
N GLU A 152 -3.05 -13.51 12.45
CA GLU A 152 -4.14 -14.48 12.53
C GLU A 152 -4.10 -15.40 11.31
N HIS A 153 -4.54 -16.63 11.48
CA HIS A 153 -4.50 -17.65 10.43
C HIS A 153 -5.19 -17.18 9.11
N ALA A 154 -6.28 -16.40 9.23
CA ALA A 154 -6.93 -15.80 8.06
C ALA A 154 -6.00 -14.85 7.29
N THR A 155 -5.21 -14.03 7.99
CA THR A 155 -4.25 -13.10 7.38
C THR A 155 -3.09 -13.86 6.74
N GLU A 156 -2.58 -14.92 7.38
CA GLU A 156 -1.57 -15.81 6.79
C GLU A 156 -2.08 -16.42 5.48
N ASN A 157 -3.33 -16.93 5.48
CA ASN A 157 -3.97 -17.49 4.30
C ASN A 157 -4.14 -16.46 3.18
N ILE A 158 -4.51 -15.22 3.51
CA ILE A 158 -4.60 -14.12 2.53
C ILE A 158 -3.26 -13.86 1.86
N LEU A 159 -2.19 -13.69 2.64
CA LEU A 159 -0.85 -13.37 2.13
C LEU A 159 -0.27 -14.53 1.30
N ALA A 160 -0.38 -15.77 1.79
CA ALA A 160 0.07 -16.96 1.07
C ALA A 160 -0.69 -17.14 -0.26
N SER A 161 -1.99 -16.87 -0.26
CA SER A 161 -2.83 -17.01 -1.46
C SER A 161 -2.59 -15.89 -2.47
N ALA A 162 -2.38 -14.66 -2.01
CA ALA A 162 -1.97 -13.55 -2.86
C ALA A 162 -0.64 -13.85 -3.57
N ALA A 163 0.35 -14.37 -2.85
CA ALA A 163 1.64 -14.75 -3.43
C ALA A 163 1.52 -15.89 -4.45
N ARG A 164 0.69 -16.90 -4.17
CA ARG A 164 0.41 -17.99 -5.12
C ARG A 164 -0.29 -17.49 -6.39
N LEU A 165 -1.33 -16.67 -6.25
CA LEU A 165 -2.00 -16.05 -7.38
C LEU A 165 -1.02 -15.19 -8.22
N GLN A 166 -0.12 -14.45 -7.58
CA GLN A 166 0.89 -13.68 -8.27
C GLN A 166 1.86 -14.57 -9.07
N LEU A 167 2.32 -15.69 -8.51
CA LEU A 167 3.14 -16.67 -9.23
C LEU A 167 2.40 -17.26 -10.43
N GLU A 168 1.13 -17.58 -10.29
CA GLU A 168 0.31 -18.11 -11.38
C GLU A 168 0.08 -17.09 -12.50
N ILE A 169 -0.13 -15.81 -12.15
CA ILE A 169 -0.22 -14.72 -13.14
C ILE A 169 1.08 -14.68 -13.95
N LEU A 170 2.23 -14.74 -13.28
CA LEU A 170 3.54 -14.72 -13.95
C LEU A 170 3.76 -15.94 -14.85
N HIS A 171 3.32 -17.13 -14.43
CA HIS A 171 3.43 -18.35 -15.23
C HIS A 171 2.50 -18.37 -16.46
N ARG A 172 1.35 -17.71 -16.37
CA ARG A 172 0.36 -17.62 -17.47
C ARG A 172 0.64 -16.47 -18.44
N SER A 173 1.48 -15.51 -18.07
CA SER A 173 1.97 -14.48 -18.98
C SER A 173 2.67 -15.10 -20.18
N GLU A 174 2.67 -14.40 -21.31
CA GLU A 174 3.33 -14.87 -22.54
C GLU A 174 4.77 -15.32 -22.25
N SER A 175 5.23 -16.39 -22.90
CA SER A 175 6.59 -16.93 -22.70
C SER A 175 7.71 -15.93 -23.03
N SER A 176 7.38 -14.87 -23.76
CA SER A 176 8.24 -13.71 -24.07
C SER A 176 8.30 -12.68 -22.93
N PHE A 177 7.33 -12.67 -22.02
CA PHE A 177 7.25 -11.72 -20.92
C PHE A 177 8.08 -12.21 -19.73
N VAL A 178 9.24 -11.58 -19.56
CA VAL A 178 10.06 -11.74 -18.36
C VAL A 178 10.04 -10.40 -17.61
N PRO A 179 9.43 -10.32 -16.42
CA PRO A 179 9.41 -9.07 -15.67
C PRO A 179 10.84 -8.67 -15.34
N THR A 180 11.16 -7.39 -15.56
CA THR A 180 12.45 -6.78 -15.23
C THR A 180 12.39 -5.95 -13.95
N ASP A 181 11.18 -5.58 -13.52
CA ASP A 181 10.88 -4.82 -12.32
C ASP A 181 9.42 -5.06 -11.84
N LEU A 182 8.99 -4.29 -10.83
CA LEU A 182 7.63 -4.32 -10.27
C LEU A 182 6.68 -3.27 -10.89
N SER A 183 7.05 -2.65 -12.02
CA SER A 183 6.30 -1.55 -12.64
C SER A 183 5.17 -1.99 -13.57
N SER A 184 4.77 -3.26 -13.52
CA SER A 184 3.73 -3.82 -14.38
C SER A 184 2.47 -4.13 -13.58
N GLU A 185 1.30 -3.99 -14.22
CA GLU A 185 0.04 -4.47 -13.65
C GLU A 185 0.06 -5.98 -13.39
N THR A 186 0.87 -6.73 -14.14
CA THR A 186 1.06 -8.17 -13.93
C THR A 186 1.85 -8.50 -12.66
N THR A 187 2.56 -7.52 -12.06
CA THR A 187 3.37 -7.68 -10.85
C THR A 187 2.81 -6.89 -9.66
N VAL A 188 1.58 -6.37 -9.75
CA VAL A 188 1.01 -5.46 -8.74
C VAL A 188 0.80 -6.12 -7.36
N ILE A 189 0.48 -7.43 -7.30
CA ILE A 189 0.38 -8.14 -6.01
C ILE A 189 1.78 -8.25 -5.39
N ALA A 190 2.80 -8.59 -6.20
CA ALA A 190 4.18 -8.62 -5.72
C ALA A 190 4.62 -7.25 -5.19
N LEU A 191 4.21 -6.16 -5.85
CA LEU A 191 4.48 -4.81 -5.37
C LEU A 191 3.76 -4.49 -4.05
N ALA A 192 2.51 -4.90 -3.88
CA ALA A 192 1.78 -4.74 -2.62
C ALA A 192 2.42 -5.54 -1.47
N LEU A 193 2.81 -6.80 -1.73
CA LEU A 193 3.55 -7.62 -0.77
C LEU A 193 4.93 -7.03 -0.46
N HIS A 194 5.60 -6.44 -1.45
CA HIS A 194 6.88 -5.77 -1.27
C HIS A 194 6.73 -4.55 -0.36
N LEU A 195 5.72 -3.72 -0.62
CA LEU A 195 5.36 -2.57 0.21
C LEU A 195 5.09 -3.01 1.65
N LEU A 196 4.31 -4.08 1.86
CA LEU A 196 4.04 -4.62 3.20
C LEU A 196 5.34 -4.91 3.97
N LEU A 197 6.32 -5.57 3.35
CA LEU A 197 7.60 -5.84 4.03
C LEU A 197 8.43 -4.57 4.25
N VAL A 198 8.38 -3.61 3.31
CA VAL A 198 9.07 -2.33 3.45
C VAL A 198 8.52 -1.51 4.62
N VAL A 199 7.20 -1.37 4.74
CA VAL A 199 6.58 -0.62 5.84
C VAL A 199 6.75 -1.36 7.17
N ARG A 200 6.78 -2.70 7.15
CA ARG A 200 7.10 -3.49 8.33
C ARG A 200 8.51 -3.28 8.83
N ASP A 201 9.51 -3.14 7.94
CA ASP A 201 10.89 -2.81 8.30
C ASP A 201 10.93 -1.45 9.02
N ILE A 202 10.17 -0.47 8.53
CA ILE A 202 10.01 0.84 9.17
C ILE A 202 9.33 0.73 10.54
N SER A 203 8.26 -0.06 10.66
CA SER A 203 7.55 -0.27 11.93
C SER A 203 8.43 -0.93 12.99
N ILE A 204 9.36 -1.82 12.64
CA ILE A 204 10.35 -2.33 13.63
C ILE A 204 11.15 -1.19 14.22
N VAL A 205 11.58 -0.26 13.37
CA VAL A 205 12.37 0.88 13.82
C VAL A 205 11.54 1.72 14.78
N ASP A 206 10.28 1.97 14.45
CA ASP A 206 9.36 2.72 15.30
C ASP A 206 9.15 2.05 16.67
N ASP A 207 8.97 0.72 16.70
CA ASP A 207 8.78 -0.06 17.93
C ASP A 207 10.04 -0.01 18.85
N LEU A 208 11.22 0.02 18.25
CA LEU A 208 12.52 0.02 18.94
C LEU A 208 13.01 1.43 19.27
N ALA A 209 12.54 2.44 18.56
CA ALA A 209 12.94 3.81 18.76
C ALA A 209 12.47 4.33 20.13
N VAL A 210 13.30 5.18 20.73
CA VAL A 210 12.87 5.97 21.89
C VAL A 210 11.84 6.98 21.39
N PRO A 211 10.66 7.12 22.04
CA PRO A 211 9.67 8.11 21.66
C PRO A 211 10.17 9.51 22.03
N CYS A 212 10.97 10.10 21.15
CA CYS A 212 11.54 11.43 21.30
C CYS A 212 11.15 12.34 20.14
N THR A 213 11.21 13.65 20.38
CA THR A 213 10.94 14.66 19.35
C THR A 213 12.12 14.79 18.40
N GLU A 214 11.87 15.35 17.21
CA GLU A 214 12.94 15.71 16.28
C GLU A 214 13.98 16.61 16.96
N GLU A 215 13.54 17.58 17.78
CA GLU A 215 14.42 18.46 18.56
C GLU A 215 15.40 17.69 19.45
N VAL A 216 14.92 16.64 20.14
CA VAL A 216 15.75 15.78 21.00
C VAL A 216 16.71 14.95 20.16
N VAL A 217 16.23 14.35 19.06
CA VAL A 217 17.09 13.64 18.09
C VAL A 217 18.20 14.55 17.56
N PHE A 218 17.89 15.83 17.37
CA PHE A 218 18.82 16.84 16.87
C PHE A 218 19.70 17.49 17.93
N ALA A 219 19.41 17.28 19.23
CA ALA A 219 20.13 17.87 20.35
C ALA A 219 21.31 17.01 20.82
N ASP A 220 21.18 15.69 20.77
CA ASP A 220 22.18 14.73 21.31
C ASP A 220 23.41 14.50 20.42
N GLY A 221 23.60 15.34 19.39
CA GLY A 221 24.68 15.24 18.41
C GLY A 221 24.20 14.74 17.04
N PRO A 222 25.13 14.40 16.12
CA PRO A 222 24.76 14.06 14.75
C PRO A 222 24.30 12.62 14.57
N LEU A 223 24.32 11.75 15.60
CA LEU A 223 24.15 10.31 15.43
C LEU A 223 23.44 9.63 16.61
N ILE A 224 22.34 8.91 16.33
CA ILE A 224 21.72 7.93 17.22
C ILE A 224 22.06 6.52 16.72
N THR A 225 22.41 5.62 17.64
CA THR A 225 22.74 4.22 17.33
C THR A 225 21.81 3.27 18.07
N PHE A 226 21.23 2.32 17.32
CA PHE A 226 20.56 1.17 17.88
C PHE A 226 21.37 -0.08 17.52
N ASP A 227 21.84 -0.79 18.53
CA ASP A 227 22.51 -2.06 18.32
C ASP A 227 21.46 -3.11 17.95
N GLY A 228 21.68 -3.76 16.80
CA GLY A 228 20.83 -4.84 16.33
C GLY A 228 20.96 -6.09 17.19
N GLY A 229 20.12 -7.08 16.91
CA GLY A 229 20.11 -8.31 17.70
C GLY A 229 19.07 -9.31 17.21
N TYR A 230 18.63 -10.15 18.14
CA TYR A 230 17.64 -11.18 17.87
C TYR A 230 16.55 -11.15 18.93
N GLU A 231 15.30 -11.03 18.50
CA GLU A 231 14.15 -11.03 19.40
C GLU A 231 13.00 -11.80 18.77
N SER A 232 12.38 -12.72 19.52
CA SER A 232 11.18 -13.45 19.09
C SER A 232 11.30 -14.09 17.70
N ASN A 233 12.42 -14.77 17.45
CA ASN A 233 12.77 -15.38 16.17
C ASN A 233 13.06 -14.43 14.98
N ARG A 234 13.16 -13.13 15.25
CA ARG A 234 13.36 -12.09 14.26
C ARG A 234 14.74 -11.47 14.38
N LEU A 235 15.37 -11.24 13.24
CA LEU A 235 16.55 -10.38 13.19
C LEU A 235 16.15 -8.92 13.31
N ILE A 236 16.72 -8.25 14.30
CA ILE A 236 16.65 -6.80 14.47
C ILE A 236 17.90 -6.19 13.81
N PRO A 237 17.76 -5.34 12.77
CA PRO A 237 18.91 -4.67 12.19
C PRO A 237 19.54 -3.70 13.18
N SER A 238 20.85 -3.50 13.03
CA SER A 238 21.50 -2.34 13.64
C SER A 238 21.14 -1.09 12.85
N LEU A 239 20.88 0.02 13.55
CA LEU A 239 20.42 1.27 12.94
C LEU A 239 21.34 2.42 13.35
N ARG A 240 21.60 3.30 12.39
CA ARG A 240 22.30 4.56 12.62
C ARG A 240 21.48 5.68 12.04
N VAL A 241 21.03 6.62 12.87
CA VAL A 241 20.27 7.78 12.42
C VAL A 241 21.15 9.00 12.50
N HIS A 242 21.43 9.62 11.36
CA HIS A 242 22.30 10.78 11.24
C HIS A 242 21.50 12.04 10.96
N LYS A 243 21.86 13.15 11.60
CA LYS A 243 21.37 14.47 11.20
C LYS A 243 22.07 14.90 9.91
N LYS A 244 21.30 15.36 8.93
CA LYS A 244 21.77 15.92 7.66
C LYS A 244 21.41 17.39 7.56
N ASN A 245 22.39 18.19 7.12
CA ASN A 245 22.18 19.61 6.85
C ASN A 245 21.50 19.82 5.48
N GLU A 246 21.13 21.06 5.18
CA GLU A 246 20.41 21.44 3.96
C GLU A 246 21.16 21.05 2.67
N GLN A 247 22.48 21.18 2.66
CA GLN A 247 23.31 20.85 1.52
C GLN A 247 23.37 19.34 1.28
N GLU A 248 23.66 18.56 2.33
CA GLU A 248 23.70 17.10 2.25
C GLU A 248 22.33 16.51 1.87
N TRP A 249 21.25 17.10 2.37
CA TRP A 249 19.89 16.73 1.99
C TRP A 249 19.62 17.00 0.50
N THR A 250 20.09 18.15 0.00
CA THR A 250 19.96 18.52 -1.41
C THR A 250 20.79 17.58 -2.32
N GLU A 251 21.95 17.11 -1.85
CA GLU A 251 22.75 16.12 -2.57
C GLU A 251 22.04 14.76 -2.66
N ILE A 252 21.44 14.30 -1.55
CA ILE A 252 20.60 13.09 -1.53
C ILE A 252 19.44 13.21 -2.53
N ARG A 253 18.78 14.37 -2.58
CA ARG A 253 17.71 14.68 -3.53
C ARG A 253 18.19 14.55 -4.98
N LEU A 254 19.31 15.21 -5.32
CA LEU A 254 19.83 15.20 -6.69
C LEU A 254 20.28 13.81 -7.11
N ALA A 255 20.78 13.01 -6.17
CA ALA A 255 21.13 11.62 -6.42
C ALA A 255 19.89 10.77 -6.73
N GLU A 256 18.77 10.98 -6.03
CA GLU A 256 17.50 10.27 -6.29
C GLU A 256 16.94 10.59 -7.69
N THR A 257 16.85 11.88 -8.05
CA THR A 257 16.31 12.28 -9.36
C THR A 257 17.18 11.83 -10.55
N SER A 258 18.45 11.51 -10.30
CA SER A 258 19.35 10.95 -11.31
C SER A 258 19.19 9.43 -11.54
N GLN A 259 18.42 8.73 -10.70
CA GLN A 259 18.20 7.27 -10.85
C GLN A 259 17.24 6.96 -12.01
N LYS A 260 17.41 5.77 -12.62
CA LYS A 260 16.54 5.33 -13.73
C LYS A 260 15.07 5.28 -13.28
N PRO A 261 14.09 5.50 -14.18
CA PRO A 261 12.65 5.52 -13.84
C PRO A 261 12.16 4.27 -13.11
N SER A 262 12.74 3.10 -13.37
CA SER A 262 12.37 1.84 -12.69
C SER A 262 12.76 1.79 -11.20
N TYR A 263 13.71 2.61 -10.75
CA TYR A 263 14.02 2.78 -9.32
C TYR A 263 13.05 3.74 -8.61
N SER A 264 12.23 4.50 -9.36
CA SER A 264 11.33 5.50 -8.76
C SER A 264 10.18 4.87 -7.99
N LEU A 265 9.73 3.66 -8.36
CA LEU A 265 8.67 2.99 -7.61
C LEU A 265 9.14 2.55 -6.23
N ASP A 266 10.40 2.15 -6.08
CA ASP A 266 10.96 1.77 -4.78
C ASP A 266 11.46 2.98 -3.97
N ALA A 267 11.29 4.20 -4.48
CA ALA A 267 11.82 5.41 -3.86
C ALA A 267 11.07 5.81 -2.58
N SER A 268 9.78 5.47 -2.42
CA SER A 268 9.01 5.82 -1.22
C SER A 268 7.79 4.91 -1.04
N PRO A 269 7.44 4.50 0.21
CA PRO A 269 6.24 3.73 0.48
C PRO A 269 4.97 4.38 -0.05
N ASN A 270 4.90 5.71 -0.03
CA ASN A 270 3.73 6.46 -0.50
C ASN A 270 3.60 6.39 -2.02
N VAL A 271 4.73 6.49 -2.74
CA VAL A 271 4.78 6.36 -4.21
C VAL A 271 4.40 4.94 -4.63
N MET A 272 4.91 3.91 -3.94
CA MET A 272 4.49 2.53 -4.15
C MET A 272 2.99 2.38 -3.96
N MET A 273 2.46 2.85 -2.82
CA MET A 273 1.05 2.72 -2.48
C MET A 273 0.15 3.45 -3.48
N GLU A 274 0.50 4.67 -3.89
CA GLU A 274 -0.21 5.41 -4.93
C GLU A 274 -0.23 4.64 -6.24
N TYR A 275 0.91 4.13 -6.69
CA TYR A 275 1.00 3.35 -7.93
C TYR A 275 0.19 2.05 -7.86
N ILE A 276 0.21 1.35 -6.73
CA ILE A 276 -0.61 0.14 -6.51
C ILE A 276 -2.10 0.49 -6.61
N ILE A 277 -2.53 1.59 -5.98
CA ILE A 277 -3.92 2.04 -6.02
C ILE A 277 -4.33 2.41 -7.45
N GLN A 278 -3.53 3.20 -8.16
CA GLN A 278 -3.78 3.58 -9.56
C GLN A 278 -3.85 2.34 -10.47
N SER A 279 -2.93 1.39 -10.31
CA SER A 279 -2.96 0.14 -11.07
C SER A 279 -4.21 -0.68 -10.77
N SER A 280 -4.68 -0.66 -9.52
CA SER A 280 -5.92 -1.34 -9.12
C SER A 280 -7.16 -0.72 -9.74
N PHE A 281 -7.21 0.61 -9.87
CA PHE A 281 -8.26 1.28 -10.64
C PHE A 281 -8.26 0.85 -12.10
N ARG A 282 -7.09 0.84 -12.77
CA ARG A 282 -6.96 0.38 -14.16
C ARG A 282 -7.43 -1.06 -14.36
N LEU A 283 -7.09 -1.96 -13.44
CA LEU A 283 -7.56 -3.35 -13.46
C LEU A 283 -9.10 -3.46 -13.34
N LEU A 284 -9.74 -2.58 -12.56
CA LEU A 284 -11.20 -2.55 -12.43
C LEU A 284 -11.87 -1.90 -13.66
N ASP A 285 -11.22 -0.92 -14.27
CA ASP A 285 -11.69 -0.25 -15.49
C ASP A 285 -11.66 -1.14 -16.73
N ALA A 286 -10.83 -2.19 -16.73
CA ALA A 286 -10.87 -3.23 -17.76
C ALA A 286 -12.21 -4.01 -17.78
N HIS A 287 -13.03 -3.87 -16.73
CA HIS A 287 -14.33 -4.55 -16.56
C HIS A 287 -14.27 -6.06 -16.72
N ASP A 288 -13.12 -6.63 -16.42
CA ASP A 288 -12.85 -8.05 -16.52
C ASP A 288 -12.96 -8.69 -15.12
N PRO A 289 -13.97 -9.56 -14.89
CA PRO A 289 -14.16 -10.24 -13.60
C PRO A 289 -12.96 -11.08 -13.15
N ARG A 290 -12.05 -11.45 -14.07
CA ARG A 290 -10.80 -12.15 -13.74
C ARG A 290 -9.87 -11.34 -12.85
N HIS A 291 -10.01 -10.00 -12.82
CA HIS A 291 -9.21 -9.12 -11.97
C HIS A 291 -9.78 -8.94 -10.56
N TRP A 292 -11.02 -9.34 -10.29
CA TRP A 292 -11.65 -9.08 -8.99
C TRP A 292 -10.90 -9.71 -7.81
N PRO A 293 -10.43 -10.98 -7.87
CA PRO A 293 -9.65 -11.54 -6.76
C PRO A 293 -8.32 -10.80 -6.57
N THR A 294 -7.65 -10.43 -7.67
CA THR A 294 -6.38 -9.67 -7.63
C THR A 294 -6.56 -8.35 -6.89
N VAL A 295 -7.57 -7.55 -7.26
CA VAL A 295 -7.81 -6.25 -6.64
C VAL A 295 -8.25 -6.38 -5.19
N LEU A 296 -9.04 -7.40 -4.86
CA LEU A 296 -9.41 -7.65 -3.47
C LEU A 296 -8.20 -7.98 -2.61
N PHE A 297 -7.30 -8.88 -3.05
CA PHE A 297 -6.04 -9.13 -2.34
C PHE A 297 -5.22 -7.86 -2.13
N ILE A 298 -5.13 -7.00 -3.14
CA ILE A 298 -4.41 -5.71 -3.01
C ILE A 298 -5.04 -4.84 -1.92
N ILE A 299 -6.37 -4.69 -1.91
CA ILE A 299 -7.07 -3.88 -0.89
C ILE A 299 -6.77 -4.44 0.52
N LEU A 300 -6.83 -5.76 0.68
CA LEU A 300 -6.56 -6.42 1.97
C LEU A 300 -5.10 -6.20 2.41
N ILE A 301 -4.14 -6.33 1.50
CA ILE A 301 -2.70 -6.10 1.78
C ILE A 301 -2.45 -4.62 2.11
N LEU A 302 -3.03 -3.69 1.35
CA LEU A 302 -2.87 -2.26 1.63
C LEU A 302 -3.47 -1.87 2.99
N TYR A 303 -4.56 -2.53 3.40
CA TYR A 303 -5.13 -2.35 4.74
C TYR A 303 -4.16 -2.82 5.85
N LEU A 304 -3.40 -3.91 5.63
CA LEU A 304 -2.34 -4.37 6.54
C LEU A 304 -1.18 -3.37 6.68
N CYS A 305 -0.90 -2.59 5.64
CA CYS A 305 0.16 -1.58 5.65
C CYS A 305 -0.21 -0.33 6.45
N LEU A 306 -1.51 -0.02 6.60
CA LEU A 306 -1.96 1.25 7.20
C LEU A 306 -1.44 1.49 8.63
N PRO A 307 -1.48 0.51 9.56
CA PRO A 307 -0.96 0.71 10.91
C PRO A 307 0.54 1.05 10.90
N ASP A 308 1.33 0.35 10.08
CA ASP A 308 2.78 0.55 10.00
C ASP A 308 3.18 1.88 9.34
N MET A 309 2.26 2.46 8.57
CA MET A 309 2.41 3.77 7.93
C MET A 309 1.99 4.93 8.84
N SER A 310 1.62 4.63 10.09
CA SER A 310 1.28 5.63 11.11
C SER A 310 2.17 5.45 12.35
N PRO A 311 3.48 5.71 12.24
CA PRO A 311 4.40 5.52 13.35
C PRO A 311 4.00 6.34 14.59
N PHE A 312 4.26 5.77 15.77
CA PHE A 312 4.02 6.42 17.06
C PHE A 312 5.13 7.40 17.41
N THR A 313 6.35 7.18 16.91
CA THR A 313 7.51 7.99 17.25
C THR A 313 7.46 9.36 16.56
N PRO A 314 7.52 10.48 17.30
CA PRO A 314 7.33 11.81 16.72
C PRO A 314 8.29 12.18 15.59
N TRP A 315 9.56 11.77 15.65
CA TRP A 315 10.53 12.10 14.59
C TRP A 315 10.29 11.34 13.27
N MET A 316 9.43 10.32 13.27
CA MET A 316 9.01 9.59 12.07
C MET A 316 7.69 10.15 11.50
N SER A 317 7.19 11.29 11.97
CA SER A 317 5.91 11.88 11.54
C SER A 317 5.84 12.10 10.03
N ALA A 318 6.96 12.34 9.35
CA ALA A 318 7.03 12.46 7.90
C ALA A 318 6.39 11.26 7.15
N ILE A 319 6.46 10.05 7.71
CA ILE A 319 5.84 8.85 7.15
C ILE A 319 4.31 8.94 7.29
N LYS A 320 3.84 9.35 8.47
CA LYS A 320 2.42 9.57 8.77
C LYS A 320 1.82 10.68 7.91
N ASP A 321 2.56 11.77 7.74
CA ASP A 321 2.13 12.93 6.96
C ASP A 321 2.02 12.56 5.48
N ALA A 322 2.98 11.78 4.97
CA ALA A 322 2.98 11.34 3.59
C ALA A 322 1.93 10.22 3.30
N SER A 323 1.56 9.43 4.32
CA SER A 323 0.54 8.39 4.19
C SER A 323 -0.90 8.90 4.40
N GLY A 324 -1.07 9.98 5.15
CA GLY A 324 -2.37 10.59 5.46
C GLY A 324 -3.28 10.83 4.23
N PRO A 325 -2.78 11.45 3.15
CA PRO A 325 -3.56 11.68 1.92
C PRO A 325 -3.99 10.40 1.18
N LEU A 326 -3.32 9.27 1.41
CA LEU A 326 -3.60 8.00 0.71
C LEU A 326 -4.78 7.24 1.30
N LEU A 327 -5.10 7.45 2.59
CA LEU A 327 -6.22 6.76 3.24
C LEU A 327 -7.58 7.05 2.58
N PRO A 328 -7.95 8.30 2.25
CA PRO A 328 -9.15 8.58 1.46
C PRO A 328 -9.16 7.88 0.10
N VAL A 329 -8.00 7.81 -0.58
CA VAL A 329 -7.87 7.20 -1.91
C VAL A 329 -8.04 5.67 -1.83
N LEU A 330 -7.50 5.02 -0.80
CA LEU A 330 -7.72 3.59 -0.55
C LEU A 330 -9.20 3.29 -0.25
N LYS A 331 -9.87 4.15 0.52
CA LYS A 331 -11.32 4.03 0.76
C LYS A 331 -12.12 4.18 -0.54
N ASP A 332 -11.69 5.07 -1.43
CA ASP A 332 -12.29 5.24 -2.75
C ASP A 332 -12.06 4.01 -3.64
N LEU A 333 -10.87 3.40 -3.61
CA LEU A 333 -10.62 2.13 -4.30
C LEU A 333 -11.54 1.01 -3.79
N ALA A 334 -11.71 0.88 -2.47
CA ALA A 334 -12.60 -0.12 -1.88
C ALA A 334 -14.07 0.10 -2.28
N ARG A 335 -14.53 1.37 -2.33
CA ARG A 335 -15.87 1.71 -2.83
C ARG A 335 -15.99 1.35 -4.31
N TYR A 336 -14.99 1.72 -5.12
CA TYR A 336 -14.98 1.46 -6.55
C TYR A 336 -14.99 -0.04 -6.87
N TYR A 337 -14.24 -0.82 -6.09
CA TYR A 337 -14.30 -2.28 -6.11
C TYR A 337 -15.71 -2.80 -5.84
N TYR A 338 -16.34 -2.34 -4.75
CA TYR A 338 -17.71 -2.74 -4.40
C TYR A 338 -18.69 -2.47 -5.56
N ILE A 339 -18.56 -1.32 -6.23
CA ILE A 339 -19.40 -0.96 -7.37
C ILE A 339 -19.11 -1.84 -8.59
N SER A 340 -17.83 -2.04 -8.91
CA SER A 340 -17.38 -2.81 -10.09
C SER A 340 -17.68 -4.29 -9.97
N THR A 341 -17.97 -4.77 -8.76
CA THR A 341 -18.32 -6.16 -8.44
C THR A 341 -19.81 -6.35 -8.16
N ASP A 342 -20.67 -5.52 -8.76
CA ASP A 342 -22.12 -5.57 -8.63
C ASP A 342 -22.62 -5.48 -7.18
N GLY A 343 -22.03 -4.57 -6.40
CA GLY A 343 -22.35 -4.40 -4.99
C GLY A 343 -21.59 -5.35 -4.08
N GLY A 344 -20.32 -5.67 -4.41
CA GLY A 344 -19.51 -6.57 -3.61
C GLY A 344 -20.04 -8.00 -3.64
N ARG A 345 -20.60 -8.46 -4.77
CA ARG A 345 -21.23 -9.77 -4.90
C ARG A 345 -20.31 -10.92 -4.53
N LEU A 346 -19.00 -10.78 -4.74
CA LEU A 346 -18.01 -11.77 -4.28
C LEU A 346 -18.00 -11.94 -2.76
N MET A 347 -18.45 -10.93 -2.02
CA MET A 347 -18.45 -10.85 -0.56
C MET A 347 -19.87 -11.00 0.01
N SER A 348 -20.82 -11.55 -0.76
CA SER A 348 -22.21 -11.75 -0.31
C SER A 348 -22.51 -13.22 -0.01
N ASP A 349 -23.37 -13.46 0.96
CA ASP A 349 -23.90 -14.80 1.29
C ASP A 349 -24.68 -15.43 0.12
N SER A 350 -25.19 -14.59 -0.80
CA SER A 350 -25.90 -15.01 -2.01
C SER A 350 -24.98 -15.22 -3.22
N TRP A 351 -23.67 -15.24 -3.01
CA TRP A 351 -22.70 -15.55 -4.04
C TRP A 351 -22.83 -17.02 -4.48
N ALA A 352 -22.77 -17.25 -5.78
CA ALA A 352 -22.79 -18.59 -6.37
C ALA A 352 -21.54 -18.77 -7.24
N ASP A 353 -20.85 -19.89 -7.02
CA ASP A 353 -19.65 -20.28 -7.77
C ASP A 353 -19.92 -20.31 -9.27
N GLU A 354 -21.04 -20.90 -9.68
CA GLU A 354 -21.41 -21.13 -11.07
C GLU A 354 -21.59 -19.81 -11.83
N ASP A 355 -22.20 -18.82 -11.19
CA ASP A 355 -22.43 -17.49 -11.76
C ASP A 355 -21.10 -16.76 -12.03
N PHE A 356 -20.16 -16.86 -11.09
CA PHE A 356 -18.82 -16.28 -11.29
C PHE A 356 -18.02 -17.08 -12.33
N ALA A 357 -18.08 -18.41 -12.28
CA ALA A 357 -17.40 -19.29 -13.23
C ALA A 357 -17.80 -19.01 -14.67
N ALA A 358 -19.10 -18.78 -14.93
CA ALA A 358 -19.60 -18.39 -16.23
C ALA A 358 -19.01 -17.06 -16.72
N ARG A 359 -18.80 -16.08 -15.82
CA ARG A 359 -18.24 -14.76 -16.15
C ARG A 359 -16.74 -14.79 -16.44
N VAL A 360 -16.00 -15.70 -15.81
CA VAL A 360 -14.54 -15.83 -16.00
C VAL A 360 -14.15 -16.92 -17.00
N GLY A 361 -15.12 -17.50 -17.71
CA GLY A 361 -14.88 -18.55 -18.71
C GLY A 361 -14.28 -19.83 -18.10
N HIS A 362 -14.75 -20.22 -16.91
CA HIS A 362 -14.29 -21.40 -16.18
C HIS A 362 -12.77 -21.43 -15.88
N HIS A 363 -12.15 -20.26 -15.74
CA HIS A 363 -10.76 -20.17 -15.33
C HIS A 363 -10.57 -20.63 -13.88
N GLU A 364 -10.27 -21.92 -13.68
CA GLU A 364 -10.28 -22.63 -12.39
C GLU A 364 -9.63 -21.85 -11.24
N GLU A 365 -8.43 -21.30 -11.47
CA GLU A 365 -7.72 -20.57 -10.42
C GLU A 365 -8.46 -19.30 -9.96
N ARG A 366 -9.08 -18.56 -10.88
CA ARG A 366 -9.83 -17.34 -10.51
C ARG A 366 -11.03 -17.70 -9.65
N ILE A 367 -11.70 -18.80 -9.99
CA ILE A 367 -12.84 -19.34 -9.23
C ILE A 367 -12.38 -19.79 -7.85
N LYS A 368 -11.28 -20.55 -7.78
CA LYS A 368 -10.69 -21.02 -6.53
C LYS A 368 -10.33 -19.87 -5.58
N TYR A 369 -9.63 -18.84 -6.06
CA TYR A 369 -9.29 -17.69 -5.20
C TYR A 369 -10.51 -16.84 -4.84
N ALA A 370 -11.48 -16.70 -5.76
CA ALA A 370 -12.75 -16.04 -5.47
C ALA A 370 -13.52 -16.76 -4.35
N ARG A 371 -13.68 -18.08 -4.46
CA ARG A 371 -14.32 -18.93 -3.45
C ARG A 371 -13.63 -18.81 -2.10
N MET A 372 -12.30 -18.96 -2.07
CA MET A 372 -11.54 -18.84 -0.84
C MET A 372 -11.72 -17.45 -0.17
N LEU A 373 -11.73 -16.37 -0.96
CA LEU A 373 -11.97 -15.02 -0.43
C LEU A 373 -13.40 -14.86 0.12
N ASN A 374 -14.40 -15.46 -0.54
CA ASN A 374 -15.77 -15.48 -0.06
C ASN A 374 -15.90 -16.28 1.24
N GLU A 375 -15.35 -17.50 1.30
CA GLU A 375 -15.35 -18.36 2.50
C GLU A 375 -14.72 -17.63 3.69
N LEU A 376 -13.52 -17.05 3.51
CA LEU A 376 -12.84 -16.27 4.56
C LEU A 376 -13.68 -15.07 5.03
N TRP A 377 -14.41 -14.42 4.12
CA TRP A 377 -15.31 -13.33 4.47
C TRP A 377 -16.50 -13.78 5.30
N LEU A 378 -17.12 -14.90 4.93
CA LEU A 378 -18.27 -15.48 5.64
C LEU A 378 -17.87 -16.01 7.03
N GLU A 379 -16.74 -16.70 7.14
CA GLU A 379 -16.25 -17.29 8.40
C GLU A 379 -15.90 -16.23 9.44
N THR A 380 -15.31 -15.11 9.02
CA THR A 380 -14.89 -14.04 9.93
C THR A 380 -16.01 -13.06 10.26
N GLY A 381 -17.18 -13.15 9.59
CA GLY A 381 -18.35 -12.27 9.76
C GLY A 381 -18.14 -10.81 9.31
N ARG A 382 -16.87 -10.42 9.18
CA ARG A 382 -16.22 -9.28 8.52
C ARG A 382 -14.76 -9.71 8.44
N LEU A 383 -14.06 -9.57 7.31
CA LEU A 383 -12.60 -9.78 7.27
C LEU A 383 -11.92 -8.83 8.29
N GLN A 384 -11.77 -9.28 9.52
CA GLN A 384 -11.03 -8.60 10.57
C GLN A 384 -9.58 -8.92 10.30
N ILE A 385 -8.98 -8.09 9.45
CA ILE A 385 -7.55 -8.13 9.22
C ILE A 385 -6.90 -7.55 10.46
N LEU A 386 -6.58 -8.41 11.42
CA LEU A 386 -5.92 -8.03 12.66
C LEU A 386 -4.46 -8.46 12.60
N VAL A 387 -3.59 -7.50 12.85
CA VAL A 387 -2.21 -7.75 13.25
C VAL A 387 -2.28 -8.06 14.74
N GLN A 388 -1.86 -9.25 15.16
CA GLN A 388 -1.74 -9.50 16.60
C GLN A 388 -0.68 -8.52 17.12
N GLN A 389 -1.07 -7.64 18.05
CA GLN A 389 -0.10 -6.75 18.68
C GLN A 389 0.99 -7.61 19.30
N SER A 390 2.25 -7.34 18.92
CA SER A 390 3.39 -8.06 19.47
C SER A 390 3.35 -8.01 20.99
N PRO A 391 3.57 -9.13 21.71
CA PRO A 391 3.68 -9.13 23.17
C PRO A 391 4.87 -8.33 23.69
N ALA A 392 5.69 -7.71 22.82
CA ALA A 392 6.77 -6.80 23.19
C ALA A 392 6.31 -5.64 24.12
N ASN A 393 5.03 -5.24 24.05
CA ASN A 393 4.48 -4.23 24.97
C ASN A 393 4.30 -4.72 26.42
N ASP A 394 4.22 -6.03 26.67
CA ASP A 394 4.09 -6.56 28.04
C ASP A 394 5.43 -6.57 28.81
N TYR A 395 6.57 -6.50 28.11
CA TYR A 395 7.88 -6.42 28.76
C TYR A 395 8.26 -5.01 29.24
N ARG A 396 7.66 -3.94 28.67
CA ARG A 396 7.91 -2.56 29.15
C ARG A 396 7.39 -2.33 30.57
N SER A 397 6.32 -3.02 30.96
CA SER A 397 5.81 -3.01 32.35
C SER A 397 6.74 -3.71 33.35
N ARG A 398 7.71 -4.52 32.89
CA ARG A 398 8.66 -5.24 33.76
C ARG A 398 10.06 -4.64 33.85
N ARG A 399 10.43 -3.72 32.96
CA ARG A 399 11.73 -3.01 33.02
C ARG A 399 11.68 -1.65 33.73
N MET A 400 10.49 -1.15 34.04
CA MET A 400 10.28 0.06 34.85
C MET A 400 9.85 -0.28 36.30
N GLY A 401 10.06 -1.52 36.74
CA GLY A 401 9.79 -2.00 38.10
C GLY A 401 11.07 -2.22 38.88
#